data_AF-A0A6P5WMF9-F1
#
_entry.id   AF-A0A6P5WMF9-F1
#
_cell.length_a   1.000
_cell.length_b   1.000
_cell.length_c   1.000
_cell.angle_alpha   90.00
_cell.angle_beta   90.00
_cell.angle_gamma   90.00
#
_symmetry.space_group_name_H-M   'P 1'
#
loop_
_entity.id
_entity.type
_entity.pdbx_description
1 polymer ?
#
loop_
_entity_poly.entity_id
_entity_poly.type
_entity_poly.pdbx_seq_one_letter_code
_entity_poly.pdbx_strand_id
1 'polypeptide(L)'
;MASTSASRSDGVIGRIRRAASNLYSDNQTLVTDIRKSLNFMREIAVDLERDNQTEMVKQLEDAVVELVEAHENCLHYSSAIQSVGDAYQPGTELTDFKKLLDTEFEKVKASSSSSPQNHPLIHQFRQAVWNVHHAGQPMPGEEQEDIVLTSTESNIKNLKCPLTGKPITELTEPVRSVDCKHIYERNAILDFIKSKRGNAKCPVSACPKMLQAKKVTCDPLLLFEIEEQRSLSEETARTGVIEDFTEMEAS
;
A
#
# COMPACT_ATOMS: atom_id res chain seq x y z
N MET A 1 3.74 -34.28 38.36
CA MET A 1 4.34 -32.92 38.38
C MET A 1 4.70 -32.48 36.94
N ALA A 2 3.72 -32.32 36.03
CA ALA A 2 3.99 -32.00 34.61
C ALA A 2 3.17 -30.80 34.07
N SER A 3 2.40 -30.12 34.92
CA SER A 3 1.39 -29.14 34.46
C SER A 3 1.84 -27.67 34.57
N THR A 4 3.02 -27.38 35.11
CA THR A 4 3.50 -26.00 35.36
C THR A 4 4.45 -25.46 34.28
N SER A 5 5.04 -26.33 33.46
CA SER A 5 5.94 -25.95 32.35
C SER A 5 5.17 -25.47 31.12
N ALA A 6 4.09 -26.17 30.76
CA ALA A 6 3.25 -25.83 29.60
C ALA A 6 2.56 -24.47 29.75
N SER A 7 2.10 -24.10 30.95
CA SER A 7 1.46 -22.81 31.19
C SER A 7 2.44 -21.63 31.13
N ARG A 8 3.73 -21.87 31.40
CA ARG A 8 4.80 -20.86 31.33
C ARG A 8 5.26 -20.63 29.89
N SER A 9 5.40 -21.68 29.09
CA SER A 9 5.78 -21.55 27.68
C SER A 9 4.71 -20.83 26.86
N ASP A 10 3.43 -21.13 27.10
CA ASP A 10 2.31 -20.48 26.42
C ASP A 10 2.22 -18.97 26.76
N GLY A 11 2.54 -18.61 28.02
CA GLY A 11 2.67 -17.23 28.45
C GLY A 11 3.83 -16.46 27.79
N VAL A 12 4.97 -17.12 27.54
CA VAL A 12 6.12 -16.50 26.85
C VAL A 12 5.84 -16.30 25.36
N ILE A 13 5.27 -17.30 24.69
CA ILE A 13 4.84 -17.20 23.28
C ILE A 13 3.85 -16.06 23.11
N GLY A 14 2.85 -15.98 23.99
CA GLY A 14 1.85 -14.90 23.98
C GLY A 14 2.45 -13.50 24.17
N ARG A 15 3.51 -13.36 24.98
CA ARG A 15 4.23 -12.08 25.16
C ARG A 15 5.02 -11.70 23.92
N ILE A 16 5.74 -12.63 23.29
CA ILE A 16 6.51 -12.39 22.07
C ILE A 16 5.58 -11.98 20.93
N ARG A 17 4.49 -12.74 20.71
CA ARG A 17 3.49 -12.41 19.70
C ARG A 17 2.89 -11.01 19.92
N ARG A 18 2.59 -10.66 21.17
CA ARG A 18 2.08 -9.32 21.51
C ARG A 18 3.11 -8.22 21.23
N ALA A 19 4.36 -8.43 21.63
CA ALA A 19 5.44 -7.47 21.36
C ALA A 19 5.64 -7.26 19.85
N ALA A 20 5.66 -8.34 19.07
CA ALA A 20 5.73 -8.28 17.61
C ALA A 20 4.52 -7.55 16.99
N SER A 21 3.31 -7.80 17.49
CA SER A 21 2.09 -7.12 17.02
C SER A 21 2.12 -5.63 17.31
N ASN A 22 2.62 -5.22 18.48
CA ASN A 22 2.76 -3.81 18.84
C ASN A 22 3.80 -3.12 17.94
N LEU A 23 4.99 -3.71 17.79
CA LEU A 23 6.04 -3.16 16.91
C LEU A 23 5.58 -3.07 15.45
N TYR A 24 4.85 -4.08 14.97
CA TYR A 24 4.23 -4.05 13.65
C TYR A 24 3.28 -2.86 13.51
N SER A 25 2.39 -2.66 14.48
CA SER A 25 1.42 -1.55 14.51
C SER A 25 2.10 -0.18 14.56
N ASP A 26 3.13 -0.03 15.39
CA ASP A 26 3.87 1.23 15.53
C ASP A 26 4.55 1.58 14.20
N ASN A 27 5.15 0.58 13.53
CA ASN A 27 5.74 0.75 12.20
C ASN A 27 4.73 1.15 11.11
N GLN A 28 3.46 0.73 11.19
CA GLN A 28 2.45 1.16 10.21
C GLN A 28 2.22 2.68 10.23
N THR A 29 2.35 3.31 11.39
CA THR A 29 2.25 4.77 11.51
C THR A 29 3.41 5.45 10.78
N LEU A 30 4.64 4.98 11.02
CA LEU A 30 5.83 5.49 10.34
C LEU A 30 5.75 5.32 8.82
N VAL A 31 5.35 4.13 8.35
CA VAL A 31 5.15 3.84 6.92
C VAL A 31 4.16 4.84 6.29
N THR A 32 3.06 5.12 7.00
CA THR A 32 2.05 6.07 6.52
C THR A 32 2.59 7.50 6.45
N ASP A 33 3.38 7.92 7.43
CA ASP A 33 3.97 9.27 7.47
C ASP A 33 5.08 9.46 6.42
N ILE A 34 5.85 8.40 6.12
CA ILE A 34 6.80 8.41 4.99
C ILE A 34 6.03 8.59 3.68
N ARG A 35 4.92 7.88 3.46
CA ARG A 35 4.14 8.01 2.23
C ARG A 35 3.52 9.40 2.06
N LYS A 36 3.03 10.02 3.15
CA LYS A 36 2.61 11.43 3.13
C LYS A 36 3.75 12.36 2.74
N SER A 37 4.94 12.13 3.30
CA SER A 37 6.12 12.94 3.00
C SER A 37 6.50 12.84 1.53
N LEU A 38 6.46 11.64 0.94
CA LEU A 38 6.69 11.44 -0.50
C LEU A 38 5.70 12.22 -1.37
N ASN A 39 4.41 12.27 -0.98
CA ASN A 39 3.43 13.07 -1.70
C ASN A 39 3.68 14.58 -1.57
N PHE A 40 4.07 15.06 -0.39
CA PHE A 40 4.46 16.47 -0.24
C PHE A 40 5.71 16.81 -1.07
N MET A 41 6.70 15.90 -1.12
CA MET A 41 7.88 16.09 -1.97
C MET A 41 7.50 16.17 -3.44
N ARG A 42 6.54 15.35 -3.90
CA ARG A 42 5.99 15.44 -5.27
C ARG A 42 5.34 16.80 -5.54
N GLU A 43 4.50 17.29 -4.63
CA GLU A 43 3.85 18.60 -4.77
C GLU A 43 4.86 19.75 -4.82
N ILE A 44 5.87 19.71 -3.94
CA ILE A 44 6.97 20.68 -3.96
C ILE A 44 7.75 20.61 -5.28
N ALA A 45 8.01 19.41 -5.81
CA ALA A 45 8.71 19.25 -7.08
C ALA A 45 7.94 19.88 -8.25
N VAL A 46 6.61 19.76 -8.25
CA VAL A 46 5.74 20.40 -9.24
C VAL A 46 5.89 21.93 -9.19
N ASP A 47 5.88 22.52 -8.00
CA ASP A 47 6.05 23.98 -7.85
C ASP A 47 7.45 24.44 -8.23
N LEU A 48 8.49 23.69 -7.86
CA LEU A 48 9.88 23.96 -8.27
C LEU A 48 10.05 23.89 -9.79
N GLU A 49 9.39 22.94 -10.45
CA GLU A 49 9.44 22.79 -11.91
C GLU A 49 8.71 23.94 -12.63
N ARG A 50 7.59 24.44 -12.06
CA ARG A 50 6.93 25.67 -12.56
C ARG A 50 7.84 26.89 -12.47
N ASP A 51 8.64 26.96 -11.41
CA ASP A 51 9.63 28.02 -11.19
C ASP A 51 10.94 27.79 -11.96
N ASN A 52 11.02 26.75 -12.80
CA ASN A 52 12.21 26.35 -13.57
C ASN A 52 13.45 26.08 -12.71
N GLN A 53 13.27 25.60 -11.47
CA GLN A 53 14.34 25.26 -10.54
C GLN A 53 14.83 23.82 -10.73
N THR A 54 15.26 23.47 -11.95
CA THR A 54 15.59 22.09 -12.35
C THR A 54 16.62 21.39 -11.46
N GLU A 55 17.61 22.12 -10.92
CA GLU A 55 18.60 21.55 -10.01
C GLU A 55 17.99 21.14 -8.66
N MET A 56 17.05 21.93 -8.14
CA MET A 56 16.34 21.60 -6.89
C MET A 56 15.38 20.42 -7.11
N VAL A 57 14.70 20.36 -8.27
CA VAL A 57 13.86 19.22 -8.65
C VAL A 57 14.68 17.92 -8.66
N LYS A 58 15.87 17.95 -9.26
CA LYS A 58 16.76 16.78 -9.29
C LYS A 58 17.22 16.35 -7.89
N GLN A 59 17.63 17.29 -7.05
CA GLN A 59 18.01 16.97 -5.66
C GLN A 59 16.84 16.38 -4.87
N LEU A 60 15.63 16.87 -5.13
CA LEU A 60 14.42 16.35 -4.51
C LEU A 60 14.08 14.94 -5.02
N GLU A 61 14.29 14.66 -6.31
CA GLU A 61 14.16 13.32 -6.89
C GLU A 61 15.12 12.32 -6.24
N ASP A 62 16.41 12.68 -6.11
CA ASP A 62 17.41 11.82 -5.45
C ASP A 62 16.98 11.50 -4.00
N ALA A 63 16.48 12.49 -3.26
CA ALA A 63 15.94 12.30 -1.91
C ALA A 63 14.68 11.42 -1.88
N VAL A 64 13.80 11.53 -2.89
CA VAL A 64 12.63 10.65 -3.04
C VAL A 64 13.07 9.21 -3.26
N VAL A 65 14.09 8.98 -4.09
CA VAL A 65 14.62 7.63 -4.34
C VAL A 65 15.14 6.98 -3.05
N GLU A 66 15.94 7.71 -2.28
CA GLU A 66 16.45 7.25 -0.98
C GLU A 66 15.31 6.96 0.01
N LEU A 67 14.31 7.84 0.09
CA LEU A 67 13.18 7.68 1.00
C LEU A 67 12.27 6.51 0.61
N VAL A 68 12.09 6.24 -0.68
CA VAL A 68 11.36 5.07 -1.18
C VAL A 68 12.08 3.77 -0.82
N GLU A 69 13.41 3.72 -0.94
CA GLU A 69 14.17 2.55 -0.49
C GLU A 69 14.02 2.32 1.02
N ALA A 70 14.10 3.39 1.83
CA ALA A 70 13.88 3.32 3.26
C ALA A 70 12.45 2.83 3.60
N HIS A 71 11.44 3.32 2.88
CA HIS A 71 10.04 2.89 3.02
C HIS A 71 9.86 1.39 2.80
N GLU A 72 10.40 0.86 1.70
CA GLU A 72 10.31 -0.58 1.39
C GLU A 72 11.03 -1.43 2.45
N ASN A 73 12.20 -0.99 2.91
CA ASN A 73 12.90 -1.66 4.01
C ASN A 73 12.06 -1.67 5.29
N CYS A 74 11.39 -0.56 5.65
CA CYS A 74 10.49 -0.51 6.80
C CYS A 74 9.32 -1.51 6.66
N LEU A 75 8.72 -1.62 5.48
CA LEU A 75 7.66 -2.60 5.19
C LEU A 75 8.14 -4.04 5.33
N HIS A 76 9.32 -4.34 4.79
CA HIS A 76 9.95 -5.66 4.89
C HIS A 76 10.26 -6.03 6.34
N TYR A 77 10.87 -5.13 7.11
CA TYR A 77 11.14 -5.36 8.53
C TYR A 77 9.87 -5.54 9.34
N SER A 78 8.85 -4.72 9.11
CA SER A 78 7.55 -4.84 9.78
C SER A 78 6.93 -6.22 9.53
N SER A 79 6.95 -6.67 8.27
CA SER A 79 6.45 -7.99 7.87
C SER A 79 7.25 -9.13 8.49
N ALA A 80 8.58 -9.01 8.54
CA ALA A 80 9.46 -9.99 9.18
C ALA A 80 9.19 -10.10 10.69
N ILE A 81 9.04 -8.98 11.39
CA ILE A 81 8.71 -8.94 12.83
C ILE A 81 7.38 -9.67 13.09
N GLN A 82 6.35 -9.37 12.29
CA GLN A 82 5.04 -10.00 12.44
C GLN A 82 5.11 -11.52 12.16
N SER A 83 5.77 -11.91 11.07
CA SER A 83 5.97 -13.33 10.69
C SER A 83 6.66 -14.11 11.81
N VAL A 84 7.77 -13.57 12.34
CA VAL A 84 8.50 -14.17 13.47
C VAL A 84 7.60 -14.26 14.70
N GLY A 85 6.89 -13.20 15.07
CA GLY A 85 6.00 -13.20 16.24
C GLY A 85 4.85 -14.21 16.15
N ASP A 86 4.30 -14.43 14.96
CA ASP A 86 3.22 -15.37 14.74
C ASP A 86 3.68 -16.83 14.75
N ALA A 87 4.84 -17.10 14.13
CA ALA A 87 5.40 -18.43 13.96
C ALA A 87 6.33 -18.91 15.09
N TYR A 88 6.77 -18.01 15.99
CA TYR A 88 7.77 -18.34 17.01
C TYR A 88 7.33 -19.51 17.91
N GLN A 89 8.23 -20.49 18.05
CA GLN A 89 8.12 -21.59 19.00
C GLN A 89 9.42 -21.69 19.81
N PRO A 90 9.35 -21.81 21.15
CA PRO A 90 10.54 -21.95 21.98
C PRO A 90 11.27 -23.26 21.68
N GLY A 91 12.56 -23.16 21.37
CA GLY A 91 13.45 -24.32 21.27
C GLY A 91 14.01 -24.74 22.64
N THR A 92 14.86 -25.78 22.63
CA THR A 92 15.62 -26.20 23.81
C THR A 92 16.76 -25.24 24.16
N GLU A 93 17.25 -24.47 23.18
CA GLU A 93 18.32 -23.48 23.34
C GLU A 93 17.78 -22.04 23.28
N LEU A 94 18.61 -21.10 23.75
CA LEU A 94 18.28 -19.68 23.73
C LEU A 94 18.19 -19.19 22.28
N THR A 95 17.10 -18.52 21.95
CA THR A 95 16.87 -18.03 20.59
C THR A 95 17.70 -16.79 20.30
N ASP A 96 18.45 -16.81 19.19
CA ASP A 96 19.03 -15.62 18.58
C ASP A 96 17.98 -14.91 17.71
N PHE A 97 17.26 -13.98 18.33
CA PHE A 97 16.22 -13.21 17.64
C PHE A 97 16.77 -12.31 16.53
N LYS A 98 18.01 -11.83 16.64
CA LYS A 98 18.61 -10.99 15.61
C LYS A 98 18.78 -11.81 14.33
N LYS A 99 19.43 -12.97 14.43
CA LYS A 99 19.62 -13.86 13.28
C LYS A 99 18.29 -14.31 12.67
N LEU A 100 17.30 -14.60 13.52
CA LEU A 100 15.96 -15.02 13.08
C LEU A 100 15.26 -13.91 12.26
N LEU A 101 15.29 -12.67 12.77
CA LEU A 101 14.71 -11.52 12.08
C LEU A 101 15.46 -11.18 10.79
N ASP A 102 16.79 -11.17 10.80
CA ASP A 102 17.61 -10.90 9.61
C ASP A 102 17.32 -11.94 8.51
N THR A 103 17.19 -13.22 8.88
CA THR A 103 16.85 -14.30 7.94
C THR A 103 15.46 -14.11 7.33
N GLU A 104 14.47 -13.78 8.15
CA GLU A 104 13.10 -13.57 7.67
C GLU A 104 13.00 -12.28 6.83
N PHE A 105 13.76 -11.23 7.17
CA PHE A 105 13.86 -10.00 6.38
C PHE A 105 14.40 -10.27 4.97
N GLU A 106 15.54 -10.96 4.84
CA GLU A 106 16.11 -11.28 3.53
C GLU A 106 15.17 -12.12 2.67
N LYS A 107 14.46 -13.07 3.29
CA LYS A 107 13.42 -13.86 2.63
C LYS A 107 12.26 -12.99 2.13
N VAL A 108 11.77 -12.05 2.94
CA VAL A 108 10.71 -11.11 2.54
C VAL A 108 11.21 -10.19 1.42
N LYS A 109 12.39 -9.61 1.56
CA LYS A 109 13.01 -8.72 0.57
C LYS A 109 13.21 -9.41 -0.79
N ALA A 110 13.71 -10.64 -0.79
CA ALA A 110 13.90 -11.43 -2.01
C ALA A 110 12.60 -11.72 -2.76
N SER A 111 11.45 -11.75 -2.05
CA SER A 111 10.13 -11.97 -2.67
C SER A 111 9.55 -10.71 -3.33
N SER A 112 10.14 -9.54 -3.08
CA SER A 112 9.63 -8.23 -3.52
C SER A 112 10.44 -7.62 -4.68
N SER A 113 11.24 -8.40 -5.41
CA SER A 113 12.26 -7.87 -6.33
C SER A 113 11.69 -6.95 -7.44
N SER A 114 11.68 -5.65 -7.19
CA SER A 114 11.59 -4.58 -8.19
C SER A 114 12.87 -3.74 -8.13
N SER A 115 13.36 -3.28 -9.27
CA SER A 115 14.42 -2.28 -9.29
C SER A 115 13.91 -0.98 -8.64
N PRO A 116 14.70 -0.29 -7.80
CA PRO A 116 14.27 0.98 -7.20
C PRO A 116 13.85 2.01 -8.26
N GLN A 117 14.53 2.03 -9.40
CA GLN A 117 14.25 2.95 -10.51
C GLN A 117 12.87 2.75 -11.18
N ASN A 118 12.28 1.56 -11.06
CA ASN A 118 10.95 1.26 -11.61
C ASN A 118 9.89 1.23 -10.51
N HIS A 119 10.18 1.81 -9.34
CA HIS A 119 9.22 1.83 -8.24
C HIS A 119 8.05 2.77 -8.60
N PRO A 120 6.78 2.36 -8.39
CA PRO A 120 5.61 3.17 -8.75
C PRO A 120 5.61 4.58 -8.15
N LEU A 121 6.06 4.74 -6.90
CA LEU A 121 6.13 6.07 -6.26
C LEU A 121 7.15 7.01 -6.91
N ILE A 122 8.26 6.48 -7.43
CA ILE A 122 9.27 7.28 -8.16
C ILE A 122 8.72 7.64 -9.54
N HIS A 123 8.03 6.71 -10.19
CA HIS A 123 7.36 6.97 -11.47
C HIS A 123 6.31 8.08 -11.34
N GLN A 124 5.42 8.00 -10.36
CA GLN A 124 4.41 9.04 -10.08
C GLN A 124 5.03 10.40 -9.80
N PHE A 125 6.18 10.42 -9.09
CA PHE A 125 6.91 11.65 -8.87
C PHE A 125 7.39 12.25 -10.20
N ARG A 126 8.08 11.45 -11.03
CA ARG A 126 8.59 11.89 -12.34
C ARG A 126 7.48 12.33 -13.28
N GLN A 127 6.38 11.58 -13.32
CA GLN A 127 5.23 11.90 -14.15
C GLN A 127 4.57 13.22 -13.74
N ALA A 128 4.42 13.48 -12.44
CA ALA A 128 3.87 14.74 -11.95
C ALA A 128 4.74 15.94 -12.36
N VAL A 129 6.06 15.82 -12.23
CA VAL A 129 7.02 16.83 -12.69
C VAL A 129 6.94 17.02 -14.21
N TRP A 130 6.94 15.94 -14.99
CA TRP A 130 6.83 15.97 -16.45
C TRP A 130 5.58 16.70 -16.94
N ASN A 131 4.43 16.41 -16.30
CA ASN A 131 3.13 16.97 -16.66
C ASN A 131 3.04 18.49 -16.50
N VAL A 132 3.95 19.13 -15.76
CA VAL A 132 3.98 20.59 -15.60
C VAL A 132 4.07 21.31 -16.94
N HIS A 133 4.90 20.80 -17.86
CA HIS A 133 5.13 21.40 -19.17
C HIS A 133 4.62 20.53 -20.33
N HIS A 134 4.20 19.29 -20.04
CA HIS A 134 3.87 18.29 -21.06
C HIS A 134 2.54 17.57 -20.77
N ALA A 135 1.59 18.28 -20.15
CA ALA A 135 0.27 17.72 -19.83
C ALA A 135 -0.36 17.01 -21.04
N GLY A 136 -0.77 15.76 -20.85
CA GLY A 136 -1.38 14.93 -21.90
C GLY A 136 -0.38 14.25 -22.85
N GLN A 137 0.93 14.48 -22.68
CA GLN A 137 1.97 13.78 -23.43
C GLN A 137 2.61 12.69 -22.56
N PRO A 138 2.87 11.49 -23.11
CA PRO A 138 3.59 10.45 -22.38
C PRO A 138 5.04 10.87 -22.10
N MET A 139 5.60 10.41 -20.97
CA MET A 139 6.97 10.73 -20.60
C MET A 139 7.97 9.98 -21.52
N PRO A 140 9.05 10.63 -22.02
CA PRO A 140 9.98 10.00 -22.97
C PRO A 140 10.83 8.90 -22.32
N GLY A 141 11.15 7.85 -23.06
CA GLY A 141 11.94 6.70 -22.58
C GLY A 141 11.08 5.52 -22.07
N GLU A 142 9.76 5.67 -22.13
CA GLU A 142 8.79 4.62 -21.88
C GLU A 142 8.40 3.96 -23.22
N GLU A 143 9.26 3.09 -23.74
CA GLU A 143 8.93 2.26 -24.90
C GLU A 143 7.79 1.30 -24.53
N GLN A 144 6.53 1.70 -24.74
CA GLN A 144 5.34 0.83 -24.91
C GLN A 144 5.34 -0.49 -24.09
N GLU A 145 5.79 -0.49 -22.85
CA GLU A 145 5.27 -1.45 -21.90
C GLU A 145 3.85 -0.97 -21.68
N ASP A 146 2.86 -1.84 -21.93
CA ASP A 146 1.47 -1.62 -21.55
C ASP A 146 1.40 -1.39 -20.02
N ILE A 147 1.84 -0.24 -19.55
CA ILE A 147 1.43 0.34 -18.29
C ILE A 147 -0.01 0.75 -18.58
N VAL A 148 -0.89 -0.24 -18.48
CA VAL A 148 -2.31 0.02 -18.51
C VAL A 148 -2.52 1.08 -17.42
N LEU A 149 -2.91 2.28 -17.84
CA LEU A 149 -3.51 3.36 -17.06
C LEU A 149 -4.78 2.91 -16.30
N THR A 150 -4.94 1.61 -16.05
CA THR A 150 -5.69 1.15 -14.90
C THR A 150 -4.96 1.65 -13.67
N SER A 151 -5.73 1.97 -12.64
CA SER A 151 -5.29 2.53 -11.36
C SER A 151 -4.45 1.56 -10.51
N THR A 152 -3.60 0.74 -11.15
CA THR A 152 -2.79 -0.38 -10.65
C THR A 152 -1.58 0.04 -9.82
N GLU A 153 -1.28 1.32 -9.73
CA GLU A 153 -0.12 1.84 -8.97
C GLU A 153 -0.45 2.18 -7.50
N SER A 154 -1.73 2.10 -7.15
CA SER A 154 -2.17 2.06 -5.76
C SER A 154 -2.23 0.59 -5.31
N ASN A 155 -1.88 0.28 -4.05
CA ASN A 155 -2.02 -1.09 -3.49
C ASN A 155 -3.51 -1.54 -3.35
N ILE A 156 -4.40 -0.79 -3.98
CA ILE A 156 -5.84 -0.98 -4.11
C ILE A 156 -6.07 -2.04 -5.20
N LYS A 157 -6.55 -3.20 -4.78
CA LYS A 157 -6.79 -4.34 -5.69
C LYS A 157 -8.16 -4.36 -6.34
N ASN A 158 -9.05 -3.44 -5.96
CA ASN A 158 -10.42 -3.39 -6.48
C ASN A 158 -10.96 -1.95 -6.43
N LEU A 159 -11.59 -1.50 -7.51
CA LEU A 159 -12.14 -0.14 -7.63
C LEU A 159 -13.51 0.03 -6.99
N LYS A 160 -14.22 -1.08 -6.75
CA LYS A 160 -15.55 -1.11 -6.12
C LYS A 160 -15.56 -2.15 -5.00
N CYS A 161 -16.32 -1.88 -3.95
CA CYS A 161 -16.61 -2.88 -2.93
C CYS A 161 -17.40 -4.04 -3.57
N PRO A 162 -16.92 -5.29 -3.53
CA PRO A 162 -17.59 -6.41 -4.18
C PRO A 162 -18.95 -6.79 -3.57
N LEU A 163 -19.27 -6.27 -2.38
CA LEU A 163 -20.52 -6.56 -1.66
C LEU A 163 -21.58 -5.48 -1.87
N THR A 164 -21.18 -4.20 -1.84
CA THR A 164 -22.11 -3.07 -1.95
C THR A 164 -22.15 -2.48 -3.37
N GLY A 165 -21.17 -2.78 -4.21
CA GLY A 165 -21.01 -2.19 -5.54
C GLY A 165 -20.53 -0.74 -5.55
N LYS A 166 -20.42 -0.10 -4.37
CA LYS A 166 -19.95 1.28 -4.24
C LYS A 166 -18.49 1.41 -4.68
N PRO A 167 -18.10 2.48 -5.38
CA PRO A 167 -16.70 2.84 -5.56
C PRO A 167 -15.96 2.90 -4.23
N ILE A 168 -14.69 2.47 -4.20
CA ILE A 168 -13.91 2.51 -2.96
C ILE A 168 -13.73 3.94 -2.43
N THR A 169 -13.71 4.92 -3.34
CA THR A 169 -13.63 6.35 -3.04
C THR A 169 -14.89 6.89 -2.38
N GLU A 170 -15.99 6.14 -2.38
CA GLU A 170 -17.28 6.51 -1.78
C GLU A 170 -17.64 5.66 -0.55
N LEU A 171 -16.72 4.82 -0.08
CA LEU A 171 -16.95 4.01 1.12
C LEU A 171 -16.93 4.87 2.37
N THR A 172 -17.85 4.58 3.29
CA THR A 172 -17.96 5.31 4.55
C THR A 172 -16.92 4.81 5.55
N GLU A 173 -16.80 3.49 5.68
CA GLU A 173 -15.80 2.84 6.54
C GLU A 173 -15.03 1.78 5.73
N PRO A 174 -14.04 2.19 4.90
CA PRO A 174 -13.26 1.25 4.11
C PRO A 174 -12.42 0.37 5.03
N VAL A 175 -12.42 -0.93 4.74
CA VAL A 175 -11.58 -1.93 5.41
C VAL A 175 -10.95 -2.84 4.39
N ARG A 176 -9.73 -3.29 4.67
CA ARG A 176 -8.94 -4.17 3.80
C ARG A 176 -8.69 -5.50 4.48
N SER A 177 -8.76 -6.58 3.71
CA SER A 177 -8.34 -7.89 4.18
C SER A 177 -6.82 -7.99 4.21
N VAL A 178 -6.23 -8.40 5.33
CA VAL A 178 -4.78 -8.61 5.45
C VAL A 178 -4.29 -9.70 4.48
N ASP A 179 -5.10 -10.74 4.27
CA ASP A 179 -4.71 -11.94 3.50
C ASP A 179 -4.82 -11.79 1.97
N CYS A 180 -5.72 -10.93 1.49
CA CYS A 180 -5.95 -10.75 0.04
C CYS A 180 -5.87 -9.30 -0.45
N LYS A 181 -5.77 -8.32 0.47
CA LYS A 181 -5.68 -6.87 0.21
C LYS A 181 -6.88 -6.25 -0.52
N HIS A 182 -7.97 -6.99 -0.73
CA HIS A 182 -9.23 -6.44 -1.23
C HIS A 182 -9.92 -5.57 -0.18
N ILE A 183 -10.60 -4.53 -0.66
CA ILE A 183 -11.24 -3.45 0.11
C ILE A 183 -12.75 -3.62 0.11
N TYR A 184 -13.36 -3.39 1.27
CA TYR A 184 -14.79 -3.55 1.50
C TYR A 184 -15.35 -2.41 2.37
N GLU A 185 -16.68 -2.24 2.33
CA GLU A 185 -17.41 -1.51 3.35
C GLU A 185 -17.47 -2.34 4.65
N ARG A 186 -17.09 -1.75 5.78
CA ARG A 186 -16.95 -2.44 7.08
C ARG A 186 -18.19 -3.22 7.48
N ASN A 187 -19.36 -2.59 7.43
CA ASN A 187 -20.59 -3.22 7.89
C ASN A 187 -20.99 -4.38 6.98
N ALA A 188 -20.89 -4.18 5.65
CA ALA A 188 -21.23 -5.21 4.67
C ALA A 188 -20.34 -6.46 4.79
N ILE A 189 -19.03 -6.29 4.96
CA ILE A 189 -18.11 -7.44 5.06
C ILE A 189 -18.25 -8.19 6.38
N LEU A 190 -18.49 -7.49 7.49
CA LEU A 190 -18.69 -8.15 8.78
C LEU A 190 -19.99 -8.96 8.79
N ASP A 191 -21.06 -8.44 8.21
CA ASP A 191 -22.32 -9.17 8.09
C ASP A 191 -22.23 -10.34 7.12
N PHE A 192 -21.49 -10.17 6.00
CA PHE A 192 -21.17 -11.27 5.10
C PHE A 192 -20.42 -12.41 5.81
N ILE A 193 -19.38 -12.09 6.59
CA ILE A 193 -18.61 -13.10 7.34
C ILE A 193 -19.49 -13.83 8.36
N LYS A 194 -20.33 -13.09 9.10
CA LYS A 194 -21.28 -13.67 10.06
C LYS A 194 -22.28 -14.61 9.38
N SER A 195 -22.84 -14.20 8.24
CA SER A 195 -23.83 -14.98 7.49
C SER A 195 -23.31 -16.33 6.99
N LYS A 196 -22.00 -16.43 6.71
CA LYS A 196 -21.35 -17.63 6.18
C LYS A 196 -20.75 -18.55 7.26
N ARG A 197 -20.97 -18.26 8.55
CA ARG A 197 -20.61 -19.11 9.71
C ARG A 197 -19.18 -19.68 9.65
N GLY A 198 -18.20 -18.85 9.28
CA GLY A 198 -16.78 -19.25 9.23
C GLY A 198 -16.28 -19.77 7.88
N ASN A 199 -17.13 -19.92 6.86
CA ASN A 199 -16.74 -20.31 5.50
C ASN A 199 -16.90 -19.16 4.49
N ALA A 200 -16.55 -17.94 4.90
CA ALA A 200 -16.68 -16.74 4.08
C ALA A 200 -15.53 -16.63 3.07
N LYS A 201 -15.73 -17.09 1.83
CA LYS A 201 -14.77 -16.85 0.74
C LYS A 201 -14.77 -15.39 0.34
N CYS A 202 -13.60 -14.87 -0.03
CA CYS A 202 -13.48 -13.56 -0.66
C CYS A 202 -14.48 -13.45 -1.83
N PRO A 203 -15.35 -12.43 -1.87
CA PRO A 203 -16.36 -12.27 -2.92
C PRO A 203 -15.77 -11.79 -4.26
N VAL A 204 -14.50 -11.41 -4.31
CA VAL A 204 -13.81 -11.11 -5.57
C VAL A 204 -13.59 -12.40 -6.36
N SER A 205 -13.99 -12.38 -7.63
CA SER A 205 -13.81 -13.48 -8.57
C SER A 205 -12.37 -13.99 -8.56
N ALA A 206 -12.20 -15.31 -8.58
CA ALA A 206 -10.91 -16.00 -8.57
C ALA A 206 -10.03 -15.79 -7.31
N CYS A 207 -10.50 -15.13 -6.24
CA CYS A 207 -9.76 -15.05 -4.99
C CYS A 207 -10.04 -16.27 -4.09
N PRO A 208 -9.05 -17.14 -3.79
CA PRO A 208 -9.27 -18.35 -2.99
C PRO A 208 -9.27 -18.09 -1.48
N LYS A 209 -9.00 -16.86 -1.03
CA LYS A 209 -8.74 -16.55 0.37
C LYS A 209 -10.02 -16.58 1.21
N MET A 210 -9.88 -17.09 2.43
CA MET A 210 -10.93 -17.16 3.43
C MET A 210 -10.88 -15.92 4.31
N LEU A 211 -12.02 -15.25 4.46
CA LEU A 211 -12.13 -14.03 5.23
C LEU A 211 -12.38 -14.34 6.70
N GLN A 212 -11.70 -13.59 7.57
CA GLN A 212 -11.88 -13.65 9.01
C GLN A 212 -12.10 -12.22 9.53
N ALA A 213 -13.09 -12.02 10.40
CA ALA A 213 -13.41 -10.69 10.92
C ALA A 213 -12.21 -9.99 11.56
N LYS A 214 -11.37 -10.75 12.29
CA LYS A 214 -10.12 -10.26 12.91
C LYS A 214 -9.02 -9.84 11.92
N LYS A 215 -9.13 -10.24 10.66
CA LYS A 215 -8.15 -9.96 9.58
C LYS A 215 -8.68 -8.95 8.55
N VAL A 216 -9.77 -8.28 8.87
CA VAL A 216 -10.34 -7.20 8.07
C VAL A 216 -10.19 -5.92 8.88
N THR A 217 -9.28 -5.06 8.43
CA THR A 217 -8.81 -3.91 9.21
C THR A 217 -8.80 -2.67 8.32
N CYS A 218 -9.07 -1.50 8.91
CA CYS A 218 -8.76 -0.23 8.28
C CYS A 218 -7.35 0.16 8.74
N ASP A 219 -6.34 -0.13 7.94
CA ASP A 219 -4.99 0.35 8.21
C ASP A 219 -4.86 1.83 7.80
N PRO A 220 -4.00 2.63 8.45
CA PRO A 220 -3.87 4.06 8.14
C PRO A 220 -3.45 4.35 6.69
N LEU A 221 -2.73 3.42 6.06
CA LEU A 221 -2.29 3.54 4.67
C LEU A 221 -3.47 3.43 3.69
N LEU A 222 -4.44 2.56 3.97
CA LEU A 222 -5.64 2.40 3.14
C LEU A 222 -6.40 3.70 2.92
N LEU A 223 -6.59 4.51 3.98
CA LEU A 223 -7.29 5.79 3.87
C LEU A 223 -6.52 6.78 3.02
N PHE A 224 -5.20 6.82 3.22
CA PHE A 224 -4.32 7.66 2.42
C PHE A 224 -4.34 7.26 0.93
N GLU A 225 -4.29 5.96 0.63
CA GLU A 225 -4.35 5.45 -0.74
C GLU A 225 -5.69 5.75 -1.43
N ILE A 226 -6.80 5.69 -0.68
CA ILE A 226 -8.12 6.05 -1.20
C ILE A 226 -8.19 7.55 -1.48
N GLU A 227 -7.62 8.38 -0.60
CA GLU A 227 -7.59 9.83 -0.80
C GLU A 227 -6.73 10.22 -1.99
N GLU A 228 -5.56 9.60 -2.13
CA GLU A 228 -4.70 9.76 -3.30
C GLU A 228 -5.44 9.40 -4.60
N GLN A 229 -6.20 8.30 -4.61
CA GLN A 229 -7.05 7.97 -5.76
C GLN A 229 -8.14 9.00 -6.06
N ARG A 230 -8.72 9.63 -5.03
CA ARG A 230 -9.70 10.71 -5.23
C ARG A 230 -9.04 11.88 -5.95
N SER A 231 -7.91 12.36 -5.44
CA SER A 231 -7.16 13.48 -6.03
C SER A 231 -6.80 13.22 -7.49
N LEU A 232 -6.27 12.03 -7.81
CA LEU A 232 -5.94 11.66 -9.19
C LEU A 232 -7.17 11.59 -10.10
N SER A 233 -8.30 11.10 -9.59
CA SER A 233 -9.55 11.03 -10.37
C SER A 233 -10.11 12.41 -10.69
N GLU A 234 -9.98 13.38 -9.77
CA GLU A 234 -10.37 14.78 -9.99
C GLU A 234 -9.46 15.45 -11.03
N GLU A 235 -8.16 15.20 -10.98
CA GLU A 235 -7.18 15.75 -11.92
C GLU A 235 -7.39 15.21 -13.36
N THR A 236 -7.73 13.93 -13.47
CA THR A 236 -8.11 13.29 -14.75
C THR A 236 -9.43 13.84 -15.28
N ALA A 237 -10.41 14.09 -14.40
CA ALA A 237 -11.68 14.68 -14.80
C ALA A 237 -11.54 16.13 -15.31
N ARG A 238 -10.59 16.90 -14.75
CA ARG A 238 -10.30 18.27 -15.20
C ARG A 238 -9.63 18.32 -16.57
N THR A 239 -8.76 17.36 -16.89
CA THR A 239 -8.06 17.30 -18.19
C THR A 239 -8.92 16.72 -19.32
N GLY A 240 -10.00 15.99 -18.99
CA GLY A 240 -10.95 15.45 -19.98
C GLY A 240 -12.01 16.43 -20.51
N VAL A 241 -12.09 17.67 -19.99
CA VAL A 241 -12.96 18.72 -20.52
C VAL A 241 -12.26 19.40 -21.70
N ILE A 242 -12.16 18.69 -22.83
CA ILE A 242 -11.91 19.34 -24.12
C ILE A 242 -13.25 19.91 -24.56
N GLU A 243 -13.44 21.23 -24.43
CA GLU A 243 -14.57 21.91 -25.04
C GLU A 243 -14.47 21.73 -26.56
N ASP A 244 -15.38 20.92 -27.11
CA ASP A 244 -15.57 20.71 -28.54
C ASP A 244 -16.07 22.03 -29.16
N PHE A 245 -15.14 22.92 -29.52
CA PHE A 245 -15.40 24.13 -30.28
C PHE A 245 -15.40 23.85 -31.80
N THR A 246 -16.13 22.82 -32.24
CA THR A 246 -16.48 22.70 -33.66
C THR A 246 -17.67 23.60 -34.02
N GLU A 247 -17.47 24.92 -33.94
CA GLU A 247 -18.21 25.87 -34.76
C GLU A 247 -17.24 26.49 -35.79
N MET A 248 -17.24 25.93 -37.00
CA MET A 248 -16.90 26.66 -38.22
C MET A 248 -17.81 26.22 -39.36
N GLU A 249 -18.75 27.12 -39.65
CA GLU A 249 -19.29 27.51 -40.95
C GLU A 249 -19.56 26.42 -42.00
N ALA A 250 -20.86 26.17 -42.24
CA ALA A 250 -21.31 25.69 -43.52
C ALA A 250 -22.57 26.46 -43.99
N SER A 251 -22.31 27.34 -44.97
CA SER A 251 -23.19 27.86 -46.04
C SER A 251 -24.18 28.98 -45.69
#